data_AF-A0A1G1EU96-F1
#
_entry.id   AF-A0A1G1EU96-F1
#
_cell.length_a   1.000
_cell.length_b   1.000
_cell.length_c   1.000
_cell.angle_alpha   90.00
_cell.angle_beta   90.00
_cell.angle_gamma   90.00
#
_symmetry.space_group_name_H-M   'P 1'
#
loop_
_entity.id
_entity.type
_entity.pdbx_description
1 polymer ?
#
loop_
_entity_poly.entity_id
_entity_poly.type
_entity_poly.pdbx_seq_one_letter_code
_entity_poly.pdbx_strand_id
1 'polypeptide(L)'
;MNGYPQFLLVEPIAKTQYPPLGLTKISTMLKQKYPDCRIFTAIGKDIPQGLYDPEEIYITSLFTWDLDSVVESILFYQMFRSGRVC
;
A
#
# COMPACT_ATOMS: atom_id res chain seq x y z
N MET A 1 -16.80 -11.16 -7.86
CA MET A 1 -16.90 -10.43 -6.57
C MET A 1 -16.32 -11.36 -5.51
N ASN A 2 -15.05 -11.19 -5.14
CA ASN A 2 -14.39 -12.08 -4.18
C ASN A 2 -14.70 -11.60 -2.76
N GLY A 3 -15.11 -12.53 -1.89
CA GLY A 3 -15.81 -12.27 -0.63
C GLY A 3 -14.98 -11.80 0.57
N TYR A 4 -13.77 -11.25 0.38
CA TYR A 4 -12.92 -10.78 1.49
C TYR A 4 -12.31 -9.41 1.20
N PRO A 5 -12.30 -8.48 2.19
CA PRO A 5 -11.68 -7.17 2.05
C PRO A 5 -10.22 -7.28 1.63
N GLN A 6 -9.79 -6.44 0.69
CA GLN A 6 -8.41 -6.36 0.24
C GLN A 6 -7.81 -5.04 0.69
N PHE A 7 -6.59 -5.07 1.22
CA PHE A 7 -5.84 -3.87 1.61
C PHE A 7 -4.46 -3.91 0.96
N LEU A 8 -3.99 -2.75 0.51
CA LEU A 8 -2.64 -2.60 -0.03
C LEU A 8 -1.80 -1.73 0.91
N LEU A 9 -0.63 -2.24 1.29
CA LEU A 9 0.37 -1.56 2.10
C LEU A 9 1.58 -1.23 1.21
N VAL A 10 1.90 0.06 1.07
CA VAL A 10 2.90 0.54 0.14
C VAL A 10 4.02 1.24 0.89
N GLU A 11 5.23 0.77 0.65
CA GLU A 11 6.46 1.48 1.00
C GLU A 11 6.92 2.26 -0.24
N PRO A 12 6.94 3.61 -0.23
CA PRO A 12 7.56 4.38 -1.29
C PRO A 12 9.03 4.00 -1.47
N ILE A 13 9.61 4.26 -2.64
CA ILE A 13 11.05 4.03 -2.84
C ILE A 13 11.81 4.98 -1.91
N ALA A 14 12.33 4.43 -0.81
CA ALA A 14 13.09 5.18 0.18
C ALA A 14 14.57 5.19 -0.19
N LYS A 15 15.25 6.29 0.13
CA LYS A 15 16.71 6.39 -0.07
C LYS A 15 17.49 5.48 0.89
N THR A 16 16.89 5.13 2.02
CA THR A 16 17.50 4.32 3.08
C THR A 16 16.60 3.13 3.39
N GLN A 17 17.17 1.92 3.43
CA GLN A 17 16.42 0.74 3.86
C GLN A 17 16.25 0.76 5.38
N TYR A 18 15.00 0.78 5.81
CA TYR A 18 14.63 0.64 7.22
C TYR A 18 13.36 -0.22 7.30
N PRO A 19 13.18 -1.04 8.35
CA PRO A 19 11.95 -1.82 8.49
C PRO A 19 10.70 -0.92 8.40
N PRO A 20 9.68 -1.27 7.60
CA PRO A 20 8.50 -0.42 7.42
C PRO A 20 7.55 -0.50 8.62
N LEU A 21 7.98 0.05 9.77
CA LEU A 21 7.31 -0.07 11.06
C LEU A 21 5.85 0.41 11.02
N GLY A 22 5.59 1.48 10.27
CA GLY A 22 4.24 1.99 10.04
C GLY A 22 3.34 0.95 9.36
N LEU A 23 3.81 0.32 8.29
CA LEU A 23 3.06 -0.72 7.58
C LEU A 23 2.85 -1.96 8.44
N THR A 24 3.85 -2.36 9.24
CA THR A 24 3.71 -3.51 10.16
C THR A 24 2.62 -3.26 11.21
N LYS A 25 2.55 -2.04 11.76
CA LYS A 25 1.50 -1.66 12.72
C LYS A 25 0.12 -1.63 12.08
N ILE A 26 0.00 -1.06 10.88
CA ILE A 26 -1.25 -1.03 10.11
C ILE A 26 -1.69 -2.46 9.75
N SER A 27 -0.77 -3.32 9.32
CA SER A 27 -1.04 -4.73 9.02
C SER A 27 -1.65 -5.46 10.22
N THR A 28 -1.06 -5.28 11.41
CA THR A 28 -1.58 -5.84 12.66
C THR A 28 -2.98 -5.32 12.97
N MET A 29 -3.20 -4.01 12.87
CA MET A 29 -4.49 -3.38 13.11
C MET A 29 -5.57 -3.90 12.14
N LEU A 30 -5.24 -4.04 10.85
CA LEU A 30 -6.17 -4.54 9.83
C LEU A 30 -6.54 -5.99 10.09
N LYS A 31 -5.58 -6.86 10.42
CA LYS A 31 -5.85 -8.27 10.77
C LYS A 31 -6.71 -8.41 12.02
N GLN A 32 -6.56 -7.52 12.99
CA GLN A 32 -7.41 -7.50 14.19
C GLN A 32 -8.85 -7.07 13.85
N LYS A 33 -9.00 -6.07 12.97
CA LYS A 33 -10.32 -5.54 12.57
C LYS A 33 -11.04 -6.43 11.56
N TYR A 34 -10.29 -7.08 10.67
CA TYR A 34 -10.76 -7.91 9.57
C TYR A 34 -9.94 -9.22 9.52
N PRO A 35 -10.33 -10.23 10.31
CA PRO A 35 -9.56 -11.49 10.43
C PRO A 35 -9.29 -12.19 9.09
N ASP A 36 -10.24 -12.14 8.16
CA ASP A 36 -10.16 -12.83 6.86
C ASP A 36 -9.73 -11.90 5.71
N CYS A 37 -9.19 -10.71 6.00
CA CYS A 37 -8.75 -9.81 4.94
C CYS A 37 -7.50 -10.32 4.20
N ARG A 38 -7.37 -9.91 2.94
CA ARG A 38 -6.16 -10.11 2.15
C ARG A 38 -5.33 -8.85 2.18
N ILE A 39 -4.12 -8.94 2.74
CA ILE A 39 -3.17 -7.83 2.78
C ILE A 39 -2.09 -8.07 1.74
N PHE A 40 -1.94 -7.10 0.84
CA PHE A 40 -0.87 -7.05 -0.15
C PHE A 40 0.16 -6.02 0.27
N THR A 41 1.41 -6.24 -0.14
CA THR A 41 2.52 -5.30 0.09
C THR A 41 3.17 -4.95 -1.24
N ALA A 42 3.54 -3.68 -1.41
CA ALA A 42 4.24 -3.19 -2.59
C ALA A 42 5.36 -2.22 -2.21
N ILE A 43 6.38 -2.14 -3.05
CA ILE A 43 7.45 -1.14 -2.94
C ILE A 43 7.38 -0.23 -4.16
N GLY A 44 7.26 1.08 -3.95
CA GLY A 44 7.12 2.06 -4.99
C GLY A 44 5.86 1.83 -5.85
N LYS A 45 6.08 1.81 -7.17
CA LYS A 45 5.05 1.70 -8.21
C LYS A 45 4.93 0.24 -8.68
N ASP A 46 4.33 -0.60 -7.85
CA ASP A 46 4.13 -2.02 -8.14
C ASP A 46 2.66 -2.41 -7.92
N ILE A 47 2.14 -3.33 -8.71
CA ILE A 47 0.76 -3.83 -8.59
C ILE A 47 0.84 -5.32 -8.29
N PRO A 48 0.68 -5.72 -7.02
CA PRO A 48 0.78 -7.13 -6.64
C PRO A 48 -0.21 -8.00 -7.40
N GLN A 49 0.25 -9.16 -7.87
CA GLN A 49 -0.61 -10.10 -8.58
C GLN A 49 -1.80 -10.54 -7.72
N GLY A 50 -3.01 -10.45 -8.30
CA GLY A 50 -4.24 -10.85 -7.63
C GLY A 50 -4.85 -9.80 -6.70
N LEU A 51 -4.27 -8.60 -6.65
CA LEU A 51 -4.91 -7.37 -6.19
C LEU A 51 -5.77 -6.82 -7.33
N TYR A 52 -7.03 -6.49 -7.04
CA TYR A 52 -7.94 -5.95 -8.06
C TYR A 52 -8.66 -4.68 -7.59
N ASP A 53 -9.22 -4.71 -6.39
CA ASP A 53 -10.02 -3.61 -5.84
C ASP A 53 -9.76 -3.50 -4.33
N PRO A 54 -8.64 -2.89 -3.92
CA PRO A 54 -8.37 -2.65 -2.51
C PRO A 54 -9.39 -1.65 -1.93
N GLU A 55 -9.95 -2.00 -0.78
CA GLU A 55 -10.79 -1.10 0.02
C GLU A 55 -10.01 0.17 0.40
N GLU A 56 -8.78 -0.02 0.87
CA GLU A 56 -7.88 1.06 1.24
C GLU A 56 -6.43 0.76 0.81
N ILE A 57 -5.71 1.82 0.43
CA ILE A 57 -4.28 1.79 0.10
C ILE A 57 -3.56 2.67 1.12
N TYR A 58 -2.69 2.07 1.91
CA TYR A 58 -1.89 2.74 2.93
C TYR A 58 -0.49 2.98 2.41
N ILE A 59 -0.09 4.24 2.29
CA ILE A 59 1.25 4.66 1.86
C ILE A 59 1.92 5.32 3.06
N THR A 60 3.10 4.84 3.47
CA THR A 60 3.83 5.41 4.61
C THR A 60 5.31 5.54 4.32
N SER A 61 5.92 6.61 4.80
CA SER A 61 7.37 6.74 4.92
C SER A 61 7.71 7.08 6.37
N LEU A 62 8.86 6.58 6.84
CA LEU A 62 9.40 6.95 8.15
C LEU A 62 10.06 8.33 8.16
N PHE A 63 10.44 8.82 6.97
CA PHE A 63 11.26 10.01 6.86
C PHE A 63 10.57 11.09 6.05
N THR A 64 10.68 12.33 6.54
CA THR A 64 10.05 13.49 5.90
C THR A 64 10.72 13.89 4.59
N TRP A 65 12.00 13.54 4.40
CA TRP A 65 12.75 13.83 3.16
C TRP A 65 12.41 12.90 1.99
N ASP A 66 11.59 11.87 2.21
CA ASP A 66 11.07 11.01 1.14
C ASP A 66 9.72 11.51 0.60
N LEU A 67 9.34 12.76 0.89
CA LEU A 67 8.06 13.36 0.49
C LEU A 67 7.78 13.22 -1.02
N ASP A 68 8.78 13.48 -1.87
CA ASP A 68 8.60 13.37 -3.32
C ASP A 68 8.21 11.95 -3.73
N SER A 69 8.87 10.94 -3.17
CA SER A 69 8.58 9.51 -3.41
C SER A 69 7.19 9.12 -2.89
N VAL A 70 6.79 9.67 -1.75
CA VAL A 70 5.43 9.50 -1.19
C VAL A 70 4.39 10.07 -2.16
N VAL A 71 4.58 11.30 -2.64
CA VAL A 71 3.66 11.96 -3.58
C VAL A 71 3.58 11.19 -4.89
N GLU A 72 4.71 10.75 -5.44
CA GLU A 72 4.73 9.91 -6.64
C GLU A 72 3.96 8.60 -6.47
N SER A 73 4.09 7.96 -5.31
CA SER A 73 3.34 6.75 -4.98
C SER A 73 1.84 7.04 -4.91
N ILE A 74 1.43 8.12 -4.23
CA ILE A 74 0.02 8.54 -4.15
C ILE A 74 -0.58 8.74 -5.55
N LEU A 75 0.11 9.48 -6.41
CA LEU A 75 -0.35 9.76 -7.77
C LEU A 75 -0.50 8.47 -8.60
N PHE A 76 0.49 7.57 -8.51
CA PHE A 76 0.43 6.27 -9.19
C PHE A 76 -0.79 5.45 -8.76
N TYR A 77 -1.01 5.30 -7.44
CA TYR A 77 -2.14 4.48 -6.96
C TYR A 77 -3.50 5.15 -7.16
N GLN A 78 -3.58 6.49 -7.23
CA GLN A 78 -4.78 7.20 -7.68
C GLN A 78 -5.13 6.88 -9.14
N MET A 79 -4.11 6.81 -10.01
CA MET A 79 -4.31 6.41 -11.41
C MET A 79 -4.72 4.94 -11.51
N PHE A 80 -4.08 4.04 -10.76
CA PHE A 80 -4.44 2.63 -10.69
C PHE A 80 -5.90 2.45 -10.30
N ARG A 81 -6.35 3.11 -9.22
CA ARG A 81 -7.75 3.03 -8.76
C ARG A 81 -8.75 3.60 -9.76
N SER A 82 -8.31 4.53 -10.62
CA SER A 82 -9.13 5.10 -11.69
C SER A 82 -9.14 4.25 -12.96
N GLY A 83 -8.45 3.10 -12.98
CA GLY A 83 -8.29 2.26 -14.17
C GLY A 83 -7.39 2.88 -15.26
N ARG A 84 -6.53 3.84 -14.89
CA ARG A 84 -5.65 4.59 -15.81
C ARG A 84 -4.20 4.09 -15.83
N VAL A 85 -3.92 2.97 -15.16
CA VAL A 85 -2.64 2.28 -15.19
C VAL A 85 -2.90 0.90 -15.79
N CYS A 86 -2.19 0.58 -16.87
CA CYS A 86 -2.27 -0.68 -17.62
C CYS A 86 -1.09 -1.58 -17.27
#